data_AF-A0A497JR03-F1
#
_entry.id   AF-A0A497JR03-F1
#
_cell.length_a   1.000
_cell.length_b   1.000
_cell.length_c   1.000
_cell.angle_alpha   90.00
_cell.angle_beta   90.00
_cell.angle_gamma   90.00
#
_symmetry.space_group_name_H-M   'P 1'
#
loop_
_entity.id
_entity.type
_entity.pdbx_description
1 polymer ?
#
loop_
_entity_poly.entity_id
_entity_poly.type
_entity_poly.pdbx_seq_one_letter_code
_entity_poly.pdbx_strand_id
1 'polypeptide(L)' 'MKVIPVAESGGVTVYCPSDGRFSFFNSPYIAHRTQRGVDIYPPKRLGDVAPSPVLGKVAGIRKVKCPRGKGFKS' A
#
# COMPACT_ATOMS: atom_id res chain seq x y z
N MET A 1 7.49 -4.94 15.56
CA MET A 1 6.48 -5.39 14.56
C MET A 1 7.17 -6.34 13.61
N LYS A 2 6.69 -7.58 13.47
CA LYS A 2 7.26 -8.54 12.53
C LYS A 2 6.71 -8.24 11.14
N VAL A 3 7.58 -8.23 10.13
CA VAL A 3 7.21 -7.99 8.74
C VAL A 3 7.69 -9.15 7.88
N ILE A 4 7.00 -9.39 6.77
CA ILE A 4 7.31 -10.43 5.78
C ILE A 4 7.46 -9.81 4.40
N PRO A 5 8.43 -10.25 3.58
CA PRO A 5 8.54 -9.78 2.20
C PRO A 5 7.38 -10.33 1.37
N VAL A 6 6.77 -9.48 0.53
CA VAL A 6 5.61 -9.85 -0.31
C VAL A 6 5.80 -9.57 -1.79
N ALA A 7 6.72 -8.67 -2.15
CA ALA A 7 7.07 -8.37 -3.53
C ALA A 7 8.49 -7.80 -3.61
N GLU A 8 9.12 -7.91 -4.78
CA GLU A 8 10.40 -7.28 -5.07
C GLU A 8 10.41 -6.74 -6.51
N SER A 9 11.01 -5.57 -6.70
CA SER A 9 11.31 -5.05 -8.04
C SER A 9 12.52 -4.12 -7.99
N GLY A 10 13.48 -4.32 -8.90
CA GLY A 10 14.64 -3.42 -9.03
C GLY A 10 15.46 -3.27 -7.74
N GLY A 11 15.57 -4.34 -6.93
CA GLY A 11 16.29 -4.31 -5.64
C GLY A 11 15.53 -3.65 -4.50
N VAL A 12 14.24 -3.29 -4.69
CA VAL A 12 13.37 -2.79 -3.63
C VAL A 12 12.41 -3.89 -3.19
N THR A 13 12.55 -4.33 -1.94
CA THR A 13 11.64 -5.28 -1.30
C THR A 13 10.50 -4.56 -0.61
N VAL A 14 9.27 -5.01 -0.89
CA VAL A 14 8.05 -4.55 -0.23
C VAL A 14 7.68 -5.52 0.88
N TYR A 15 7.35 -4.98 2.05
CA TYR A 15 7.06 -5.73 3.26
C TYR A 15 5.62 -5.51 3.71
N CYS A 16 4.99 -6.60 4.15
CA CYS A 16 3.70 -6.59 4.82
C CYS A 16 3.87 -6.91 6.32
N PRO A 17 3.13 -6.28 7.22
CA PRO A 17 2.93 -6.77 8.59
C PRO A 17 2.58 -8.26 8.60
N SER A 18 3.19 -9.05 9.48
CA SER A 18 2.90 -10.50 9.55
C SER A 18 1.46 -10.81 9.98
N ASP A 19 0.82 -9.86 10.65
CA ASP A 19 -0.59 -9.87 11.10
C ASP A 19 -1.51 -9.03 10.19
N GLY A 20 -0.97 -8.53 9.07
CA GLY A 20 -1.72 -7.78 8.06
C GLY A 20 -2.19 -8.65 6.90
N ARG A 21 -2.73 -7.99 5.86
CA ARG A 21 -3.12 -8.62 4.59
C ARG A 21 -2.50 -7.87 3.44
N PHE A 22 -2.34 -8.52 2.30
CA PHE A 22 -1.93 -7.88 1.05
C PHE A 22 -2.74 -8.42 -0.13
N SER A 23 -2.84 -7.66 -1.21
CA SER A 23 -3.47 -8.13 -2.45
C SER A 23 -2.86 -7.49 -3.68
N PHE A 24 -2.62 -8.30 -4.70
CA PHE A 24 -2.21 -7.84 -6.03
C PHE A 24 -3.38 -7.44 -6.93
N PHE A 25 -4.62 -7.78 -6.56
CA PHE A 25 -5.77 -7.69 -7.49
C PHE A 25 -7.03 -7.05 -6.89
N ASN A 26 -6.99 -6.54 -5.65
CA ASN A 26 -8.18 -5.98 -5.01
C ASN A 26 -8.60 -4.63 -5.59
N SER A 27 -7.63 -3.82 -6.02
CA SER A 27 -7.90 -2.47 -6.52
C SER A 27 -8.06 -2.42 -8.05
N PRO A 28 -8.96 -1.55 -8.57
CA PRO A 28 -9.28 -1.47 -10.00
C PRO A 28 -8.22 -0.71 -10.84
N TYR A 29 -7.09 -0.32 -10.25
CA TYR A 29 -6.06 0.46 -10.93
C TYR A 29 -5.24 -0.39 -11.91
N ILE A 30 -4.81 0.22 -13.02
CA ILE A 30 -4.01 -0.45 -14.07
C ILE A 30 -2.79 -1.16 -13.48
N ALA A 31 -2.15 -0.59 -12.47
CA ALA A 31 -1.00 -1.19 -11.79
C ALA A 31 -1.28 -2.62 -11.30
N HIS A 32 -2.48 -2.90 -10.77
CA HIS A 32 -2.86 -4.25 -10.32
C HIS A 32 -3.08 -5.20 -11.50
N ARG A 33 -3.69 -4.71 -12.59
CA ARG A 33 -3.89 -5.52 -13.81
C ARG A 33 -2.58 -5.89 -14.49
N THR A 34 -1.57 -5.03 -14.40
CA THR A 34 -0.24 -5.25 -15.00
C THR A 34 0.77 -5.84 -14.03
N GLN A 35 0.36 -6.33 -12.86
CA GLN A 35 1.26 -6.90 -11.84
C GLN A 35 2.38 -5.94 -11.37
N ARG A 36 2.08 -4.64 -11.33
CA ARG A 36 2.98 -3.57 -10.89
C ARG A 36 2.52 -2.88 -9.61
N GLY A 37 1.42 -3.34 -9.00
CA GLY A 37 0.85 -2.76 -7.78
C GLY A 37 0.50 -3.84 -6.76
N VAL A 38 0.68 -3.50 -5.49
CA VAL A 38 0.27 -4.31 -4.34
C VAL A 38 -0.39 -3.41 -3.30
N ASP A 39 -1.54 -3.84 -2.81
CA ASP A 39 -2.21 -3.21 -1.68
C ASP A 39 -1.74 -3.88 -0.39
N ILE A 40 -1.47 -3.08 0.64
CA ILE A 40 -1.09 -3.54 1.98
C ILE A 40 -2.09 -3.01 2.98
N TYR A 41 -2.67 -3.92 3.75
CA TYR A 41 -3.68 -3.67 4.77
C TYR A 41 -3.07 -4.01 6.13
N PRO A 42 -2.41 -3.04 6.80
CA PRO A 42 -1.96 -3.24 8.17
C PRO A 42 -3.19 -3.40 9.09
N PRO A 43 -3.11 -4.15 10.20
CA PRO A 43 -4.20 -4.31 11.15
C PRO A 43 -4.34 -3.06 12.03
N LYS A 44 -4.66 -1.93 11.40
CA LYS A 44 -4.69 -0.59 11.97
C LYS A 44 -6.04 0.07 11.67
N ARG A 45 -6.44 0.99 12.55
CA ARG A 45 -7.65 1.79 12.38
C ARG A 45 -7.36 3.01 11.52
N LEU A 46 -8.42 3.58 10.94
CA LEU A 46 -8.30 4.85 10.24
C LEU A 46 -7.80 5.93 11.20
N GLY A 47 -6.74 6.65 10.80
CA GLY A 47 -6.09 7.67 11.62
C GLY A 47 -4.85 7.17 12.39
N ASP A 48 -4.61 5.87 12.43
CA ASP A 48 -3.39 5.32 13.01
C ASP A 48 -2.16 5.60 12.14
N VAL A 49 -0.97 5.49 12.75
CA VAL A 49 0.31 5.53 12.03
C VAL A 49 0.42 4.31 11.11
N ALA A 50 0.53 4.57 9.80
CA ALA A 50 0.85 3.56 8.81
C ALA A 50 2.36 3.33 8.74
N PRO A 51 2.85 2.08 8.92
CA PRO A 51 4.27 1.78 8.78
C PRO A 51 4.73 1.92 7.33
N SER A 52 6.01 2.26 7.12
CA SER A 52 6.61 2.22 5.79
C SER A 52 6.64 0.77 5.27
N PRO A 53 6.20 0.51 4.03
CA PRO A 53 6.25 -0.83 3.44
C PRO A 53 7.63 -1.17 2.84
N VAL A 54 8.59 -0.24 2.87
CA VAL A 54 9.93 -0.40 2.30
C VAL A 54 10.99 0.15 3.24
N LEU A 55 12.21 -0.37 3.13
CA LEU A 55 13.39 0.19 3.79
C LEU A 55 13.92 1.40 3.01
N GLY A 56 14.41 2.41 3.72
CA GLY A 56 15.01 3.59 3.10
C GLY A 56 14.83 4.85 3.93
N LYS A 57 15.01 6.00 3.28
CA LYS A 57 14.86 7.33 3.87
C LYS A 57 13.73 8.07 3.17
N VAL A 58 12.84 8.68 3.95
CA VAL A 58 11.80 9.57 3.41
C VAL A 58 12.47 10.80 2.80
N ALA A 59 12.32 10.98 1.48
CA ALA A 59 12.88 12.12 0.76
C ALA A 59 11.96 13.35 0.77
N GLY A 60 10.65 13.16 0.97
CA GLY A 60 9.67 14.23 1.03
C GLY A 60 8.27 13.72 1.32
N ILE A 61 7.39 14.62 1.75
CA ILE A 61 5.98 14.34 2.02
C ILE A 61 5.14 15.30 1.18
N ARG A 62 4.19 14.76 0.42
CA ARG A 62 3.24 15.55 -0.39
C ARG A 62 1.82 15.30 0.08
N LYS A 63 1.12 16.37 0.47
CA LYS A 63 -0.31 16.31 0.78
C LYS A 63 -1.12 16.27 -0.52
N VAL A 64 -2.00 15.29 -0.66
CA VAL A 64 -2.92 15.16 -1.81
C VAL A 64 -4.37 15.23 -1.33
N LYS A 65 -5.28 15.71 -2.18
CA LYS A 65 -6.72 15.67 -1.91
C LYS A 65 -7.32 14.41 -2.51
N CYS A 66 -8.26 13.78 -1.80
CA CYS A 66 -9.04 12.69 -2.36
C CYS A 66 -9.78 13.19 -3.61
N PRO A 67 -9.70 12.49 -4.77
CA PRO A 67 -10.48 12.87 -5.94
C PRO A 67 -11.97 12.81 -5.61
N ARG A 68 -12.77 13.66 -6.28
CA ARG A 68 -14.23 13.58 -6.15
C ARG A 68 -14.67 12.19 -6.60
N GLY A 69 -15.47 11.51 -5.78
CA GLY A 69 -16.01 10.19 -6.14
C GLY A 69 -16.73 10.25 -7.48
N LYS A 70 -16.58 9.20 -8.31
CA LYS A 70 -17.25 9.09 -9.62
C LYS A 70 -18.75 8.76 -9.48
N GLY A 71 -19.47 9.47 -8.62
CA GLY A 71 -20.93 9.34 -8.49
C GLY A 71 -21.45 8.07 -7.82
N PHE A 72 -20.61 7.31 -7.09
CA PHE A 72 -21.12 6.27 -6.19
C PHE A 72 -21.91 6.94 -5.06
N LYS A 73 -23.25 6.75 -5.07
CA LYS A 73 -24.10 7.13 -3.95
C LYS A 73 -23.83 6.16 -2.79
N SER A 74 -23.61 6.71 -1.60
CA SER A 74 -23.59 5.95 -0.34
C SER A 74 -24.95 5.37 -0.04
#